data_AF-A0A258TSM4-F1
#
_entry.id   AF-A0A258TSM4-F1
#
_cell.length_a   1.000
_cell.length_b   1.000
_cell.length_c   1.000
_cell.angle_alpha   90.00
_cell.angle_beta   90.00
_cell.angle_gamma   90.00
#
_symmetry.space_group_name_H-M   'P 1'
#
loop_
_entity.id
_entity.type
_entity.pdbx_description
1 polymer ?
#
loop_
_entity_poly.entity_id
_entity_poly.type
_entity_poly.pdbx_seq_one_letter_code
_entity_poly.pdbx_strand_id
1 'polypeptide(L)'
;MGDFNIDRQGDPLWQAFTSTGLAAPEELNSVPRTVFATSGKPETDKFYDQIAWFRNASGVPKLSMTHRAAGYVDFLPYVYTEQDFSKQSISHRVSDHYPLWVEFSLV
;
A
#
# COMPACT_ATOMS: atom_id res chain seq x y z
N MET A 1 3.27 12.21 6.99
CA MET A 1 3.01 11.06 6.10
C MET A 1 3.98 9.98 6.51
N GLY A 2 3.53 8.73 6.51
CA GLY A 2 4.37 7.57 6.82
C GLY A 2 3.68 6.28 6.43
N ASP A 3 4.40 5.18 6.57
CA ASP A 3 3.90 3.83 6.40
C ASP A 3 3.40 3.23 7.73
N PHE A 4 2.58 2.19 7.65
CA PHE A 4 2.12 1.42 8.80
C PHE A 4 1.65 0.02 8.40
N ASN A 5 1.63 -0.87 9.39
CA ASN A 5 1.17 -2.24 9.26
C ASN A 5 0.02 -2.50 10.22
N ILE A 6 -1.08 -3.04 9.71
CA ILE A 6 -2.25 -3.46 10.48
C ILE A 6 -2.78 -4.78 9.90
N ASP A 7 -3.43 -5.59 10.73
CA ASP A 7 -3.96 -6.88 10.30
C ASP A 7 -5.08 -6.66 9.28
N ARG A 8 -6.18 -5.98 9.69
CA ARG A 8 -7.31 -5.72 8.77
C ARG A 8 -8.10 -4.46 9.11
N GLN A 9 -8.80 -3.95 8.10
CA GLN A 9 -9.78 -2.89 8.32
C GLN A 9 -10.84 -3.30 9.36
N GLY A 10 -11.13 -2.38 10.27
CA GLY A 10 -12.12 -2.57 11.33
C GLY A 10 -11.65 -3.37 12.55
N ASP A 11 -10.39 -3.82 12.60
CA ASP A 11 -9.82 -4.34 13.85
C ASP A 11 -9.56 -3.21 14.88
N PRO A 12 -9.30 -3.52 16.17
CA PRO A 12 -9.03 -2.49 17.18
C PRO A 12 -7.81 -1.61 16.89
N LEU A 13 -6.79 -2.13 16.19
CA LEU A 13 -5.59 -1.37 15.84
C LEU A 13 -5.90 -0.38 14.70
N TRP A 14 -6.67 -0.78 13.70
CA TRP A 14 -7.20 0.08 12.65
C TRP A 14 -8.05 1.20 13.24
N GLN A 15 -8.95 0.87 14.19
CA GLN A 15 -9.77 1.88 14.87
C GLN A 15 -8.89 2.86 15.64
N ALA A 16 -7.95 2.37 16.45
CA ALA A 16 -7.03 3.22 17.19
C ALA A 16 -6.22 4.12 16.25
N PHE A 17 -5.67 3.56 15.18
CA PHE A 17 -4.84 4.27 14.21
C PHE A 17 -5.62 5.36 13.47
N THR A 18 -6.81 5.04 12.97
CA THR A 18 -7.64 5.96 12.17
C THR A 18 -8.44 6.96 13.00
N SER A 19 -8.67 6.69 14.29
CA SER A 19 -9.47 7.56 15.19
C SER A 19 -8.96 8.99 15.33
N THR A 20 -7.66 9.20 15.08
CA THR A 20 -7.00 10.52 15.22
C THR A 20 -6.92 11.30 13.90
N GLY A 21 -7.59 10.81 12.85
CA GLY A 21 -7.62 11.45 11.54
C GLY A 21 -6.53 10.98 10.57
N LEU A 22 -5.84 9.88 10.85
CA LEU A 22 -5.01 9.20 9.84
C LEU A 22 -5.90 8.51 8.82
N ALA A 23 -5.61 8.73 7.54
CA ALA A 23 -6.31 8.08 6.44
C ALA A 23 -5.32 7.62 5.36
N ALA A 24 -5.60 6.45 4.80
CA ALA A 24 -4.94 5.90 3.62
C ALA A 24 -5.70 6.29 2.33
N PRO A 25 -5.06 6.27 1.15
CA PRO A 25 -5.77 6.38 -0.14
C PRO A 25 -6.69 5.17 -0.34
N GLU A 26 -7.85 5.38 -0.94
CA GLU A 26 -8.83 4.31 -1.16
C GLU A 26 -8.33 3.30 -2.21
N GLU A 27 -7.57 3.78 -3.19
CA GLU A 27 -6.97 2.99 -4.26
C GLU A 27 -6.12 1.83 -3.71
N LEU A 28 -5.36 2.10 -2.63
CA LEU A 28 -4.50 1.11 -2.00
C LEU A 28 -5.27 -0.02 -1.30
N ASN A 29 -6.58 0.11 -1.10
CA ASN A 29 -7.38 -0.98 -0.54
C ASN A 29 -7.54 -2.16 -1.51
N SER A 30 -7.41 -1.89 -2.81
CA SER A 30 -7.72 -2.84 -3.89
C SER A 30 -6.50 -3.42 -4.62
N VAL A 31 -5.31 -2.88 -4.38
CA VAL A 31 -4.07 -3.32 -5.05
C VAL A 31 -3.56 -4.66 -4.48
N PRO A 32 -2.90 -5.50 -5.30
CA PRO A 32 -2.17 -6.64 -4.79
C PRO A 32 -1.00 -6.16 -3.93
N ARG A 33 -0.87 -6.71 -2.73
CA ARG A 33 0.23 -6.36 -1.81
C ARG A 33 1.39 -7.34 -1.84
N THR A 34 1.16 -8.56 -2.31
CA THR A 34 2.19 -9.60 -2.43
C THR A 34 2.28 -10.12 -3.85
N VAL A 35 3.48 -10.56 -4.24
CA VAL A 35 3.75 -11.23 -5.51
C VAL A 35 2.90 -12.50 -5.70
N PHE A 36 2.40 -13.08 -4.60
CA PHE A 36 1.55 -14.28 -4.61
C PHE A 36 0.05 -13.98 -4.67
N ALA A 37 -0.35 -12.71 -4.65
CA ALA A 37 -1.75 -12.33 -4.74
C ALA A 37 -2.34 -12.78 -6.09
N THR A 38 -3.58 -13.26 -6.06
CA THR A 38 -4.28 -13.69 -7.27
C THR A 38 -4.98 -12.49 -7.91
N SER A 39 -4.86 -12.33 -9.23
CA SER A 39 -5.58 -11.28 -9.97
C SER A 39 -7.09 -11.38 -9.72
N GLY A 40 -7.72 -10.28 -9.32
CA GLY A 40 -9.14 -10.22 -8.93
C GLY A 40 -9.48 -10.72 -7.52
N LYS A 41 -8.48 -11.17 -6.75
CA LYS A 41 -8.60 -11.49 -5.31
C LYS A 41 -7.40 -10.89 -4.57
N PRO A 42 -7.30 -9.56 -4.46
CA PRO A 42 -6.33 -8.97 -3.54
C PRO A 42 -6.60 -9.56 -2.15
N GLU A 43 -5.56 -9.90 -1.40
CA GLU A 43 -5.73 -10.30 0.01
C GLU A 43 -6.27 -9.08 0.76
N THR A 44 -7.59 -8.95 0.81
CA THR A 44 -8.32 -7.87 1.50
C THR A 44 -8.23 -7.98 3.00
N ASP A 45 -7.72 -9.11 3.50
CA ASP A 45 -7.75 -9.47 4.90
C ASP A 45 -6.41 -9.12 5.57
N LYS A 46 -5.44 -8.62 4.80
CA LYS A 46 -4.10 -8.22 5.24
C LYS A 46 -3.76 -6.82 4.75
N PHE A 47 -3.63 -5.89 5.68
CA PHE A 47 -3.36 -4.46 5.43
C PHE A 47 -1.92 -4.09 5.81
N TYR A 48 -0.96 -4.84 5.28
CA TYR A 48 0.46 -4.52 5.43
C TYR A 48 0.91 -3.45 4.42
N ASP A 49 1.99 -2.74 4.75
CA ASP A 49 2.65 -1.70 3.94
C ASP A 49 1.78 -0.53 3.50
N GLN A 50 0.80 -0.16 4.32
CA GLN A 50 -0.11 0.94 4.01
C GLN A 50 0.58 2.30 4.15
N ILE A 51 0.14 3.28 3.36
CA ILE A 51 0.61 4.67 3.43
C ILE A 51 -0.53 5.54 3.97
N ALA A 52 -0.26 6.35 4.99
CA ALA A 52 -1.25 7.28 5.56
C ALA A 52 -0.73 8.69 5.84
N TRP A 53 -1.67 9.62 5.93
CA TRP A 53 -1.44 10.99 6.36
C TRP A 53 -2.64 11.53 7.14
N PHE A 54 -2.38 12.57 7.93
CA PHE A 54 -3.43 13.21 8.71
C PHE A 54 -4.37 14.02 7.83
N ARG A 55 -5.66 13.89 8.12
CA ARG A 55 -6.75 14.74 7.64
C ARG A 55 -7.34 15.51 8.83
N ASN A 56 -7.96 16.66 8.57
CA ASN A 56 -8.73 17.36 9.59
C ASN A 56 -10.11 16.70 9.80
N ALA A 57 -10.90 17.20 10.76
CA ALA A 57 -12.23 16.68 11.06
C ALA A 57 -13.22 16.75 9.87
N SER A 58 -12.95 17.61 8.88
CA SER A 58 -13.71 17.73 7.64
C SER A 58 -13.18 16.84 6.51
N GLY A 59 -12.22 15.94 6.79
CA GLY A 59 -11.64 15.03 5.81
C GLY A 59 -10.62 15.68 4.86
N VAL A 60 -10.24 16.94 5.09
CA VAL A 60 -9.25 17.65 4.27
C VAL A 60 -7.85 17.21 4.67
N PRO A 61 -6.99 16.77 3.74
CA PRO A 61 -5.58 16.48 4.02
C PRO A 61 -4.89 17.65 4.73
N LYS A 62 -4.13 17.36 5.80
CA LYS A 62 -3.22 18.33 6.44
C LYS A 62 -1.89 18.48 5.69
N LEU A 63 -1.84 18.01 4.46
CA LEU A 63 -0.73 18.22 3.54
C LEU A 63 -1.05 19.46 2.71
N SER A 64 -0.05 20.29 2.42
CA SER A 64 -0.19 21.43 1.50
C SER A 64 -0.25 21.01 0.02
N MET A 65 -0.44 19.72 -0.24
CA MET A 65 -0.40 19.10 -1.56
C MET A 65 -1.71 18.36 -1.81
N THR A 66 -2.10 18.25 -3.08
CA THR A 66 -3.31 17.54 -3.48
C THR A 66 -2.97 16.10 -3.87
N HIS A 67 -3.63 15.14 -3.23
CA HIS A 67 -3.55 13.72 -3.62
C HIS A 67 -4.03 13.54 -5.06
N ARG A 68 -3.28 12.79 -5.88
CA ARG A 68 -3.61 12.55 -7.29
C ARG A 68 -3.92 11.09 -7.59
N ALA A 69 -3.08 10.19 -7.13
CA ALA A 69 -3.21 8.77 -7.37
C ALA A 69 -2.42 7.97 -6.33
N ALA A 70 -2.71 6.68 -6.24
CA ALA A 70 -1.91 5.74 -5.49
C ALA A 70 -1.93 4.37 -6.18
N GLY A 71 -0.93 3.54 -5.89
CA GLY A 71 -0.82 2.24 -6.52
C GLY A 71 0.31 1.39 -5.97
N TYR A 72 0.72 0.43 -6.77
CA TYR A 72 1.82 -0.48 -6.48
C TYR A 72 2.76 -0.57 -7.68
N VAL A 73 3.96 -1.08 -7.46
CA VAL A 73 4.93 -1.40 -8.52
C VAL A 73 5.06 -2.91 -8.65
N ASP A 74 4.63 -3.46 -9.79
CA ASP A 74 4.98 -4.84 -10.15
C ASP A 74 6.43 -4.89 -10.64
N PHE A 75 7.33 -5.29 -9.76
CA PHE A 75 8.76 -5.37 -10.06
C PHE A 75 9.15 -6.68 -10.78
N LEU A 76 8.28 -7.70 -10.82
CA LEU A 76 8.63 -9.03 -11.34
C LEU A 76 9.11 -9.00 -12.81
N PRO A 77 8.56 -8.18 -13.72
CA PRO A 77 9.03 -8.13 -15.11
C PRO A 77 10.41 -7.48 -15.29
N TYR A 78 10.96 -6.85 -14.25
CA TYR A 78 12.14 -5.99 -14.34
C TYR A 78 13.36 -6.51 -13.59
N VAL A 79 13.20 -7.52 -12.73
CA VAL A 79 14.29 -8.07 -11.92
C VAL A 79 14.71 -9.44 -12.42
N TYR A 80 16.01 -9.71 -12.40
CA TYR A 80 16.59 -10.99 -12.79
C TYR A 80 16.15 -11.50 -14.18
N THR A 81 15.96 -10.60 -15.15
CA THR A 81 15.41 -10.92 -16.48
C THR A 81 16.31 -11.83 -17.32
N GLU A 82 17.59 -11.95 -16.96
CA GLU A 82 18.55 -12.86 -17.60
C GLU A 82 18.70 -14.19 -16.86
N GLN A 83 18.00 -14.37 -15.73
CA GLN A 83 18.02 -15.59 -14.93
C GLN A 83 16.62 -16.22 -14.88
N ASP A 84 16.53 -17.53 -15.03
CA ASP A 84 15.26 -18.26 -14.94
C ASP A 84 14.87 -18.55 -13.47
N PHE A 85 14.74 -17.49 -12.67
CA PHE A 85 14.34 -17.61 -11.28
C PHE A 85 12.83 -17.70 -11.13
N SER A 86 12.38 -18.67 -10.33
CA SER A 86 10.97 -18.76 -9.93
C SER A 86 10.56 -17.55 -9.08
N LYS A 87 9.26 -17.23 -9.10
CA LYS A 87 8.67 -16.18 -8.24
C LYS A 87 9.06 -16.35 -6.77
N GLN A 88 9.11 -17.58 -6.26
CA GLN A 88 9.54 -17.87 -4.88
C GLN A 88 11.01 -17.52 -4.63
N SER A 89 11.89 -17.77 -5.61
CA SER A 89 13.30 -17.44 -5.48
C SER A 89 13.51 -15.91 -5.47
N ILE A 90 12.77 -15.21 -6.33
CA ILE A 90 12.76 -13.74 -6.39
C ILE A 90 12.22 -13.15 -5.08
N SER A 91 11.14 -13.72 -4.52
CA SER A 91 10.53 -13.19 -3.29
C SER A 91 11.48 -13.22 -2.09
N HIS A 92 12.33 -14.24 -2.00
CA HIS A 92 13.36 -14.32 -0.95
C HIS A 92 14.55 -13.37 -1.16
N ARG A 93 14.76 -12.85 -2.37
CA ARG A 93 15.92 -12.01 -2.73
C ARG A 93 15.60 -10.53 -2.77
N VAL A 94 14.40 -10.20 -3.24
CA VAL A 94 13.94 -8.82 -3.41
C VAL A 94 12.91 -8.50 -2.33
N SER A 95 11.73 -9.09 -2.44
CA SER A 95 10.61 -8.91 -1.52
C SER A 95 9.49 -9.85 -1.94
N ASP A 96 8.71 -10.38 -1.01
CA ASP A 96 7.41 -11.00 -1.31
C ASP A 96 6.27 -9.97 -1.40
N HIS A 97 6.52 -8.72 -0.99
CA HIS A 97 5.58 -7.60 -1.04
C HIS A 97 5.88 -6.63 -2.20
N TYR A 98 4.84 -6.14 -2.85
CA TYR A 98 4.96 -5.08 -3.86
C TYR A 98 5.13 -3.71 -3.17
N PRO A 99 6.09 -2.87 -3.60
CA PRO A 99 6.17 -1.49 -3.12
C PRO A 99 4.90 -0.71 -3.43
N LEU A 100 4.36 -0.01 -2.43
CA LEU A 100 3.24 0.91 -2.60
C LEU A 100 3.73 2.33 -2.85
N TRP A 101 2.93 3.13 -3.56
CA TRP A 101 3.22 4.54 -3.82
C TRP A 101 1.96 5.40 -3.74
N VAL A 102 2.16 6.68 -3.45
CA VAL A 102 1.13 7.73 -3.50
C VAL A 102 1.73 8.97 -4.17
N GLU A 103 0.98 9.54 -5.12
CA GLU A 103 1.33 10.74 -5.85
C GLU A 103 0.57 11.96 -5.31
N PHE A 104 1.29 13.07 -5.19
CA PHE A 104 0.72 14.37 -4.84
C PHE A 104 1.21 15.44 -5.82
N SER A 105 0.34 16.38 -6.16
CA SER A 105 0.74 17.60 -6.88
C SER A 105 0.92 18.77 -5.92
N LEU A 106 1.93 19.60 -6.19
CA LEU A 106 1.96 20.95 -5.67
C LEU A 106 0.78 21.75 -6.26
N VAL A 107 0.28 22.70 -5.47
CA VAL A 107 -0.73 23.67 -5.91
C VAL A 107 -0.04 24.80 -6.65
#